data_AF-F8F9E4-F1
#
_entry.id   AF-F8F9E4-F1
#
_cell.length_a   1.000
_cell.length_b   1.000
_cell.length_c   1.000
_cell.angle_alpha   90.00
_cell.angle_beta   90.00
_cell.angle_gamma   90.00
#
_symmetry.space_group_name_H-M   'P 1'
#
loop_
_entity.id
_entity.type
_entity.pdbx_description
1 polymer ?
#
loop_
_entity_poly.entity_id
_entity_poly.type
_entity_poly.pdbx_seq_one_letter_code
_entity_poly.pdbx_strand_id
1 'polypeptide(L)'
;MNKSTAILFAAAILTTGSLSSPLTPAPLLPAAEAAAADHSFIEEVEARYKALESKYRGLYDADYKQAHEAYDAFYDSIHNDQHRLNRAGEDDLAYLTGLLEDDLKGLKERYSGSSARDALSEYQRQSNPNSSSGALWEYAAALNENYSSSTHWEFATAINENYSSSLMWNYHKEINENYSGSLMWEYSSETNPNYSGSTMWELHNESNANYSGSVMNQYKLGNLSRQQAEARMNELLVQGEKDLEAIRGAALAGLSRTQQETVQKLTALRDSTVSRILKQRAQSLEEIMAVRKRHFGGEIAVKPLAFGFGIQVVIDGEPQTYEQPPVNKDGSILVPMRAIFERLGAVLTWNAQERSVTAVKKETTVYLKLDSTEPTVNGTVKPLEVPAQLVNSNTMVPVRFISEALGAEVSWDGAAQTVYIQTK
;
A
#
# COMPACT_ATOMS: atom_id res chain seq x y z
N MET A 1 14.61 -0.69 -28.63
CA MET A 1 15.84 0.13 -28.77
C MET A 1 17.02 -0.74 -28.39
N ASN A 2 17.86 -1.08 -29.37
CA ASN A 2 19.06 -1.91 -29.19
C ASN A 2 20.08 -1.22 -28.27
N LYS A 3 20.66 -1.96 -27.33
CA LYS A 3 21.97 -1.66 -26.77
C LYS A 3 22.90 -2.84 -27.02
N SER A 4 23.62 -2.77 -28.15
CA SER A 4 24.84 -3.53 -28.36
C SER A 4 26.00 -2.75 -27.75
N THR A 5 26.72 -3.35 -26.81
CA THR A 5 28.02 -2.84 -26.36
C THR A 5 29.11 -3.74 -26.92
N ALA A 6 29.86 -3.21 -27.88
CA ALA A 6 31.00 -3.85 -28.50
C ALA A 6 32.25 -3.70 -27.61
N ILE A 7 33.02 -4.78 -27.46
CA ILE A 7 34.39 -4.75 -26.93
C ILE A 7 35.33 -5.12 -28.07
N LEU A 8 36.22 -4.17 -28.42
CA LEU A 8 37.29 -4.30 -29.39
C LEU A 8 38.40 -5.23 -28.86
N PHE A 9 38.94 -6.10 -29.73
CA PHE A 9 40.27 -6.68 -29.56
C PHE A 9 41.23 -6.13 -30.62
N ALA A 10 42.37 -5.63 -30.15
CA ALA A 10 43.43 -5.05 -30.95
C ALA A 10 44.21 -6.11 -31.74
N ALA A 11 44.50 -5.77 -33.00
CA ALA A 11 45.38 -6.53 -33.88
C ALA A 11 46.86 -6.27 -33.53
N ALA A 12 47.67 -7.32 -33.50
CA ALA A 12 49.12 -7.25 -33.62
C ALA A 12 49.57 -8.13 -34.78
N ILE A 13 50.08 -7.48 -35.82
CA ILE A 13 50.73 -8.06 -36.99
C ILE A 13 52.18 -8.36 -36.62
N LEU A 14 52.67 -9.57 -36.89
CA LEU A 14 54.09 -9.83 -37.15
C LEU A 14 54.25 -10.90 -38.23
N THR A 15 55.20 -10.62 -39.11
CA THR A 15 55.38 -11.13 -40.46
C THR A 15 56.25 -12.39 -40.57
N THR A 16 55.84 -13.25 -41.51
CA THR A 16 56.62 -14.09 -42.46
C THR A 16 57.67 -15.09 -41.94
N GLY A 17 57.41 -16.37 -42.24
CA GLY A 17 58.41 -17.42 -42.39
C GLY A 17 57.82 -18.61 -43.16
N SER A 18 58.03 -18.66 -44.48
CA SER A 18 57.58 -19.74 -45.35
C SER A 18 58.59 -20.89 -45.35
N LEU A 19 58.17 -22.09 -44.93
CA LEU A 19 58.80 -23.35 -45.34
C LEU A 19 57.72 -24.40 -45.60
N SER A 20 57.59 -24.76 -46.87
CA SER A 20 56.76 -25.86 -47.36
C SER A 20 57.46 -27.19 -47.12
N SER A 21 56.77 -28.15 -46.50
CA SER A 21 57.06 -29.59 -46.57
C SER A 21 55.76 -30.37 -46.29
N PRO A 22 55.56 -31.52 -46.96
CA PRO A 22 54.24 -32.13 -47.15
C PRO A 22 53.66 -32.76 -45.88
N LEU A 23 52.34 -32.66 -45.75
CA LEU A 23 51.51 -33.35 -44.76
C LEU A 23 51.74 -34.87 -44.84
N THR A 24 52.40 -35.43 -43.83
CA THR A 24 52.17 -36.81 -43.42
C THR A 24 50.90 -36.84 -42.57
N PRO A 25 49.91 -37.71 -42.84
CA PRO A 25 48.77 -37.84 -41.95
C PRO A 25 49.27 -38.36 -40.60
N ALA A 26 49.02 -37.59 -39.54
CA ALA A 26 49.21 -38.07 -38.17
C ALA A 26 48.39 -39.36 -37.98
N PRO A 27 48.91 -40.35 -37.25
CA PRO A 27 48.19 -41.59 -37.01
C PRO A 27 46.90 -41.26 -36.26
N LEU A 28 45.78 -41.80 -36.76
CA LEU A 28 44.51 -41.83 -36.03
C LEU A 28 44.78 -42.39 -34.63
N LEU A 29 44.59 -41.56 -33.61
CA LEU A 29 44.53 -42.02 -32.24
C LEU A 29 43.44 -43.11 -32.17
N PRO A 30 43.70 -44.26 -31.51
CA PRO A 30 42.67 -45.26 -31.33
C PRO A 30 41.50 -44.62 -30.60
N ALA A 31 40.29 -44.86 -31.09
CA ALA A 31 39.05 -44.45 -30.44
C ALA A 31 39.10 -44.91 -28.97
N ALA A 32 39.37 -43.97 -28.07
CA ALA A 32 39.13 -44.18 -26.66
C ALA A 32 37.64 -44.50 -26.55
N GLU A 33 37.34 -45.66 -25.96
CA GLU A 33 36.00 -46.15 -25.72
C GLU A 33 35.12 -44.99 -25.25
N ALA A 34 34.09 -44.68 -26.03
CA ALA A 34 33.04 -43.77 -25.63
C ALA A 34 32.35 -44.39 -24.42
N ALA A 35 32.86 -44.09 -23.22
CA ALA A 35 32.18 -44.38 -21.98
C ALA A 35 30.81 -43.71 -22.10
N ALA A 36 29.75 -44.52 -22.13
CA ALA A 36 28.39 -44.03 -22.15
C ALA A 36 28.26 -42.94 -21.10
N ALA A 37 27.82 -41.75 -21.51
CA ALA A 37 27.70 -40.60 -20.61
C ALA A 37 26.99 -41.04 -19.33
N ASP A 38 27.53 -40.61 -18.18
CA ASP A 38 26.97 -40.97 -16.89
C ASP A 38 25.60 -40.32 -16.76
N HIS A 39 24.56 -41.12 -17.02
CA HIS A 39 23.17 -40.68 -16.95
C HIS A 39 22.85 -40.08 -15.57
N SER A 40 23.49 -40.57 -14.51
CA SER A 40 23.28 -40.05 -13.15
C SER A 40 23.77 -38.61 -12.99
N PHE A 41 24.87 -38.24 -13.66
CA PHE A 41 25.38 -36.86 -13.62
C PHE A 41 24.45 -35.88 -14.38
N ILE A 42 23.89 -36.30 -15.52
CA ILE A 42 22.91 -35.47 -16.26
C ILE A 42 21.66 -35.24 -15.41
N GLU A 43 21.14 -36.31 -14.79
CA GLU A 43 19.98 -36.23 -13.89
C GLU A 43 20.26 -35.34 -12.67
N GLU A 44 21.46 -35.41 -12.11
CA GLU A 44 21.90 -34.55 -10.99
C GLU A 44 21.88 -33.07 -11.36
N VAL A 45 22.45 -32.71 -12.52
CA VAL A 45 22.48 -31.32 -13.00
C VAL A 45 21.05 -30.82 -13.28
N GLU A 46 20.23 -31.64 -13.95
CA GLU A 46 18.83 -31.29 -14.20
C GLU A 46 18.04 -31.09 -12.89
N ALA A 47 18.28 -31.94 -11.88
CA ALA A 47 17.65 -31.81 -10.57
C ALA A 47 18.07 -30.51 -9.84
N ARG A 48 19.35 -30.13 -9.94
CA ARG A 48 19.85 -28.86 -9.37
C ARG A 48 19.23 -27.65 -10.04
N TYR A 49 19.12 -27.65 -11.37
CA TYR A 49 18.39 -26.63 -12.10
C TYR A 49 16.92 -26.55 -11.66
N LYS A 50 16.20 -27.68 -11.60
CA LYS A 50 14.79 -27.72 -11.19
C LYS A 50 14.58 -27.20 -9.76
N ALA A 51 15.51 -27.48 -8.85
CA ALA A 51 15.47 -26.95 -7.50
C ALA A 51 15.63 -25.42 -7.48
N LEU A 52 16.53 -24.88 -8.32
CA LEU A 52 16.72 -23.44 -8.47
C LEU A 52 15.48 -22.76 -9.09
N GLU A 53 14.92 -23.34 -10.16
CA GLU A 53 13.67 -22.87 -10.79
C GLU A 53 12.54 -22.82 -9.77
N SER A 54 12.31 -23.93 -9.06
CA SER A 54 11.26 -24.02 -8.04
C SER A 54 11.45 -23.00 -6.93
N LYS A 55 12.69 -22.75 -6.49
CA LYS A 55 13.01 -21.76 -5.46
C LYS A 55 12.63 -20.35 -5.93
N TYR A 56 13.12 -19.92 -7.09
CA TYR A 56 12.94 -18.53 -7.52
C TYR A 56 11.54 -18.22 -8.04
N ARG A 57 10.85 -19.20 -8.63
CA ARG A 57 9.41 -19.06 -8.95
C ARG A 57 8.56 -18.95 -7.69
N GLY A 58 8.85 -19.77 -6.67
CA GLY A 58 8.14 -19.68 -5.39
C GLY A 58 8.41 -18.36 -4.65
N LEU A 59 9.64 -17.83 -4.73
CA LEU A 59 9.96 -16.49 -4.20
C LEU A 59 9.21 -15.39 -4.96
N TYR A 60 9.17 -15.46 -6.29
CA TYR A 60 8.40 -14.53 -7.12
C TYR A 60 6.92 -14.54 -6.72
N ASP A 61 6.28 -15.71 -6.62
CA ASP A 61 4.86 -15.82 -6.28
C ASP A 61 4.55 -15.19 -4.90
N ALA A 62 5.43 -15.41 -3.92
CA ALA A 62 5.30 -14.83 -2.58
C ALA A 62 5.47 -13.31 -2.58
N ASP A 63 6.49 -12.80 -3.28
CA ASP A 63 6.77 -11.37 -3.40
C ASP A 63 5.67 -10.64 -4.19
N TYR A 64 5.17 -11.26 -5.26
CA TYR A 64 4.04 -10.78 -6.07
C TYR A 64 2.80 -10.60 -5.19
N LYS A 65 2.45 -11.64 -4.43
CA LYS A 65 1.32 -11.59 -3.50
C LYS A 65 1.48 -10.47 -2.48
N GLN A 66 2.65 -10.37 -1.85
CA GLN A 66 2.93 -9.33 -0.86
C GLN A 66 2.81 -7.91 -1.44
N ALA A 67 3.29 -7.71 -2.67
CA ALA A 67 3.20 -6.41 -3.36
C ALA A 67 1.75 -6.00 -3.64
N HIS A 68 0.90 -6.96 -4.05
CA HIS A 68 -0.53 -6.71 -4.27
C HIS A 68 -1.28 -6.45 -2.97
N GLU A 69 -1.05 -7.25 -1.92
CA GLU A 69 -1.67 -7.01 -0.60
C GLU A 69 -1.31 -5.62 -0.04
N ALA A 70 -0.07 -5.18 -0.24
CA ALA A 70 0.37 -3.84 0.17
C ALA A 70 -0.29 -2.71 -0.64
N TYR A 71 -0.47 -2.93 -1.94
CA TYR A 71 -1.18 -2.01 -2.83
C TYR A 71 -2.66 -1.91 -2.46
N ASP A 72 -3.36 -3.04 -2.35
CA ASP A 72 -4.80 -3.11 -2.05
C ASP A 72 -5.10 -2.43 -0.71
N ALA A 73 -4.30 -2.72 0.33
CA ALA A 73 -4.45 -2.10 1.64
C ALA A 73 -4.33 -0.57 1.58
N PHE A 74 -3.39 -0.05 0.78
CA PHE A 74 -3.22 1.39 0.62
C PHE A 74 -4.31 2.01 -0.26
N TYR A 75 -4.70 1.34 -1.35
CA TYR A 75 -5.80 1.73 -2.22
C TYR A 75 -7.08 1.91 -1.42
N ASP A 76 -7.45 0.91 -0.62
CA ASP A 76 -8.63 0.96 0.23
C ASP A 76 -8.52 2.10 1.25
N SER A 77 -7.36 2.25 1.90
CA SER A 77 -7.15 3.31 2.88
C SER A 77 -7.34 4.71 2.28
N ILE A 78 -6.74 4.98 1.13
CA ILE A 78 -6.75 6.33 0.54
C ILE A 78 -8.11 6.68 -0.09
N HIS A 79 -8.83 5.69 -0.64
CA HIS A 79 -10.20 5.88 -1.12
C HIS A 79 -11.18 6.08 0.03
N ASN A 80 -10.99 5.39 1.16
CA ASN A 80 -11.76 5.65 2.37
C ASN A 80 -11.55 7.08 2.89
N ASP A 81 -10.33 7.62 2.80
CA ASP A 81 -10.05 9.02 3.15
C ASP A 81 -10.78 10.01 2.23
N GLN A 82 -10.82 9.74 0.92
CA GLN A 82 -11.63 10.50 -0.04
C GLN A 82 -13.11 10.48 0.33
N HIS A 83 -13.68 9.31 0.60
CA HIS A 83 -15.09 9.18 0.99
C HIS A 83 -15.41 9.93 2.30
N ARG A 84 -14.50 9.92 3.27
CA ARG A 84 -14.66 10.67 4.53
C ARG A 84 -14.64 12.17 4.27
N LEU A 85 -13.71 12.64 3.43
CA LEU A 85 -13.61 14.04 3.03
C LEU A 85 -14.91 14.51 2.35
N ASN A 86 -15.44 13.71 1.40
CA ASN A 86 -16.72 13.99 0.73
C ASN A 86 -17.85 14.13 1.76
N ARG A 87 -18.05 13.10 2.58
CA ARG A 87 -19.16 13.08 3.54
C ARG A 87 -19.08 14.24 4.53
N ALA A 88 -17.92 14.47 5.15
CA ALA A 88 -17.76 15.53 6.12
C ALA A 88 -17.92 16.93 5.49
N GLY A 89 -17.50 17.11 4.24
CA GLY A 89 -17.73 18.33 3.47
C GLY A 89 -19.21 18.55 3.15
N GLU A 90 -19.90 17.52 2.66
CA GLU A 90 -21.34 17.55 2.35
C GLU A 90 -22.18 17.84 3.59
N ASP A 91 -21.90 17.16 4.70
CA ASP A 91 -22.59 17.34 5.98
C ASP A 91 -22.40 18.77 6.52
N ASP A 92 -21.17 19.31 6.44
CA ASP A 92 -20.90 20.68 6.87
C ASP A 92 -21.56 21.72 5.96
N LEU A 93 -21.52 21.54 4.64
CA LEU A 93 -22.17 22.44 3.70
C LEU A 93 -23.69 22.46 3.91
N ALA A 94 -24.31 21.30 4.15
CA ALA A 94 -25.72 21.19 4.48
C ALA A 94 -26.06 21.91 5.80
N TYR A 95 -25.23 21.70 6.83
CA TYR A 95 -25.34 22.41 8.12
C TYR A 95 -25.26 23.94 7.96
N LEU A 96 -24.25 24.43 7.23
CA LEU A 96 -24.07 25.86 6.99
C LEU A 96 -25.23 26.45 6.19
N THR A 97 -25.69 25.74 5.17
CA THR A 97 -26.82 26.18 4.34
C THR A 97 -28.07 26.35 5.20
N GLY A 98 -28.44 25.35 6.00
CA GLY A 98 -29.60 25.44 6.89
C GLY A 98 -29.47 26.57 7.92
N LEU A 99 -28.30 26.71 8.56
CA LEU A 99 -28.04 27.76 9.55
C LEU A 99 -28.22 29.17 8.96
N LEU A 100 -27.70 29.40 7.74
CA LEU A 100 -27.75 30.71 7.10
C LEU A 100 -29.11 31.02 6.46
N GLU A 101 -29.84 30.00 6.00
CA GLU A 101 -31.22 30.14 5.54
C GLU A 101 -32.16 30.54 6.68
N ASP A 102 -32.01 29.92 7.85
CA ASP A 102 -32.77 30.26 9.06
C ASP A 102 -32.47 31.69 9.52
N ASP A 103 -31.21 32.11 9.50
CA ASP A 103 -30.83 33.49 9.82
C ASP A 103 -31.41 34.48 8.80
N LEU A 104 -31.29 34.20 7.49
CA LEU A 104 -31.87 35.03 6.43
C LEU A 104 -33.38 35.19 6.60
N LYS A 105 -34.10 34.13 6.98
CA LYS A 105 -35.53 34.17 7.28
C LYS A 105 -35.83 35.11 8.44
N GLY A 106 -35.11 34.97 9.55
CA GLY A 106 -35.26 35.86 10.71
C GLY A 106 -34.95 37.33 10.40
N LEU A 107 -33.95 37.57 9.55
CA LEU A 107 -33.62 38.92 9.07
C LEU A 107 -34.73 39.52 8.20
N LYS A 108 -35.36 38.73 7.31
CA LYS A 108 -36.50 39.17 6.49
C LYS A 108 -37.73 39.52 7.34
N GLU A 109 -37.94 38.82 8.45
CA GLU A 109 -39.03 39.13 9.39
C GLU A 109 -38.75 40.41 10.19
N ARG A 110 -37.49 40.64 10.59
CA ARG A 110 -37.09 41.81 11.39
C ARG A 110 -36.93 43.09 10.57
N TYR A 111 -36.42 42.98 9.35
CA TYR A 111 -36.11 44.10 8.47
C TYR A 111 -36.99 44.03 7.23
N SER A 112 -37.90 45.01 7.08
CA SER A 112 -38.82 45.09 5.95
C SER A 112 -38.73 46.46 5.25
N GLY A 113 -39.15 46.51 3.98
CA GLY A 113 -39.16 47.74 3.18
C GLY A 113 -37.99 47.89 2.20
N SER A 114 -38.02 48.96 1.40
CA SER A 114 -37.02 49.24 0.35
C SER A 114 -35.61 49.48 0.90
N SER A 115 -35.50 50.01 2.12
CA SER A 115 -34.23 50.33 2.77
C SER A 115 -33.38 49.11 3.14
N ALA A 116 -33.99 47.93 3.31
CA ALA A 116 -33.29 46.69 3.66
C ALA A 116 -33.12 45.73 2.46
N ARG A 117 -33.72 46.03 1.31
CA ARG A 117 -33.77 45.13 0.15
C ARG A 117 -32.37 44.76 -0.35
N ASP A 118 -31.49 45.74 -0.50
CA ASP A 118 -30.15 45.53 -1.06
C ASP A 118 -29.27 44.73 -0.08
N ALA A 119 -29.36 45.05 1.22
CA ALA A 119 -28.67 44.31 2.28
C ALA A 119 -29.11 42.84 2.36
N LEU A 120 -30.42 42.57 2.29
CA LEU A 120 -30.96 41.21 2.28
C LEU A 120 -30.56 40.45 1.01
N SER A 121 -30.51 41.13 -0.14
CA SER A 121 -30.09 40.53 -1.41
C SER A 121 -28.60 40.21 -1.42
N GLU A 122 -27.75 41.08 -0.87
CA GLU A 122 -26.32 40.82 -0.70
C GLU A 122 -26.10 39.62 0.23
N TYR A 123 -26.75 39.59 1.39
CA TYR A 123 -26.63 38.48 2.34
C TYR A 123 -27.12 37.16 1.73
N GLN A 124 -28.26 37.16 1.05
CA GLN A 124 -28.78 35.98 0.35
C GLN A 124 -27.82 35.48 -0.75
N ARG A 125 -27.16 36.39 -1.48
CA ARG A 125 -26.17 36.00 -2.49
C ARG A 125 -24.95 35.33 -1.84
N GLN A 126 -24.41 35.93 -0.78
CA GLN A 126 -23.20 35.43 -0.11
C GLN A 126 -23.43 34.10 0.62
N SER A 127 -24.62 33.91 1.19
CA SER A 127 -24.99 32.71 1.96
C SER A 127 -25.57 31.57 1.14
N ASN A 128 -25.76 31.73 -0.18
CA ASN A 128 -26.34 30.69 -1.02
C ASN A 128 -25.23 29.86 -1.70
N PRO A 129 -25.17 28.54 -1.46
CA PRO A 129 -24.12 27.68 -2.02
C PRO A 129 -24.24 27.51 -3.55
N ASN A 130 -25.38 27.89 -4.13
CA ASN A 130 -25.64 27.82 -5.58
C ASN A 130 -25.46 29.18 -6.29
N SER A 131 -25.06 30.23 -5.56
CA SER A 131 -24.80 31.53 -6.17
C SER A 131 -23.33 31.65 -6.51
N SER A 132 -22.97 31.51 -7.80
CA SER A 132 -21.57 31.51 -8.27
C SER A 132 -20.75 32.79 -8.04
N SER A 133 -21.32 33.77 -7.34
CA SER A 133 -20.67 35.03 -6.95
C SER A 133 -20.74 35.25 -5.43
N GLY A 134 -21.14 34.22 -4.69
CA GLY A 134 -21.29 34.22 -3.24
C GLY A 134 -20.20 33.42 -2.56
N ALA A 135 -19.83 33.85 -1.36
CA ALA A 135 -18.81 33.24 -0.54
C ALA A 135 -19.08 31.75 -0.22
N LEU A 136 -20.33 31.36 0.06
CA LEU A 136 -20.64 29.96 0.35
C LEU A 136 -20.49 29.06 -0.88
N TRP A 137 -20.70 29.60 -2.09
CA TRP A 137 -20.45 28.86 -3.33
C TRP A 137 -18.96 28.55 -3.51
N GLU A 138 -18.05 29.46 -3.15
CA GLU A 138 -16.60 29.19 -3.23
C GLU A 138 -16.20 28.00 -2.34
N TYR A 139 -16.81 27.89 -1.14
CA TYR A 139 -16.64 26.73 -0.28
C TYR A 139 -17.22 25.46 -0.91
N ALA A 140 -18.45 25.52 -1.43
CA ALA A 140 -19.08 24.39 -2.12
C ALA A 140 -18.28 23.93 -3.36
N ALA A 141 -17.71 24.86 -4.12
CA ALA A 141 -16.87 24.59 -5.28
C ALA A 141 -15.55 23.92 -4.88
N ALA A 142 -14.96 24.32 -3.75
CA ALA A 142 -13.73 23.70 -3.23
C ALA A 142 -13.94 22.25 -2.77
N LEU A 143 -15.14 21.90 -2.29
CA LEU A 143 -15.54 20.54 -1.89
C LEU A 143 -15.93 19.63 -3.07
N ASN A 144 -16.12 20.18 -4.27
CA ASN A 144 -16.66 19.41 -5.38
C ASN A 144 -15.57 18.60 -6.09
N GLU A 145 -15.53 17.29 -5.86
CA GLU A 145 -14.58 16.36 -6.50
C GLU A 145 -14.72 16.27 -8.03
N ASN A 146 -15.83 16.72 -8.61
CA ASN A 146 -16.08 16.71 -10.06
C ASN A 146 -15.76 18.04 -10.73
N TYR A 147 -15.36 19.05 -9.97
CA TYR A 147 -15.01 20.36 -10.49
C TYR A 147 -13.50 20.42 -10.74
N SER A 148 -13.07 20.42 -12.01
CA SER A 148 -11.65 20.21 -12.38
C SER A 148 -10.67 21.25 -11.85
N SER A 149 -11.16 22.41 -11.40
CA SER A 149 -10.34 23.45 -10.74
C SER A 149 -10.40 23.39 -9.22
N SER A 150 -11.17 22.45 -8.64
CA SER A 150 -11.25 22.31 -7.19
C SER A 150 -10.02 21.60 -6.65
N THR A 151 -9.70 21.96 -5.42
CA THR A 151 -8.69 21.27 -4.62
C THR A 151 -9.03 19.80 -4.41
N HIS A 152 -10.31 19.46 -4.31
CA HIS A 152 -10.79 18.11 -4.08
C HIS A 152 -10.61 17.21 -5.29
N TRP A 153 -10.88 17.74 -6.49
CA TRP A 153 -10.66 17.03 -7.76
C TRP A 153 -9.20 16.63 -7.97
N GLU A 154 -8.24 17.47 -7.55
CA GLU A 154 -6.81 17.16 -7.63
C GLU A 154 -6.47 15.87 -6.86
N PHE A 155 -6.98 15.75 -5.63
CA PHE A 155 -6.78 14.55 -4.80
C PHE A 155 -7.51 13.33 -5.39
N ALA A 156 -8.79 13.48 -5.76
CA ALA A 156 -9.59 12.41 -6.37
C ALA A 156 -8.94 11.86 -7.66
N THR A 157 -8.37 12.74 -8.48
CA THR A 157 -7.67 12.35 -9.73
C THR A 157 -6.36 11.63 -9.44
N ALA A 158 -5.63 12.03 -8.40
CA ALA A 158 -4.36 11.41 -8.05
C ALA A 158 -4.50 9.98 -7.50
N ILE A 159 -5.63 9.67 -6.86
CA ILE A 159 -5.94 8.32 -6.33
C ILE A 159 -6.62 7.40 -7.36
N ASN A 160 -7.12 7.95 -8.47
CA ASN A 160 -7.84 7.18 -9.47
C ASN A 160 -6.91 6.28 -10.29
N GLU A 161 -7.01 4.97 -10.09
CA GLU A 161 -6.21 3.96 -10.81
C GLU A 161 -6.48 3.90 -12.32
N ASN A 162 -7.63 4.42 -12.80
CA ASN A 162 -7.97 4.40 -14.22
C ASN A 162 -7.40 5.62 -14.98
N TYR A 163 -6.77 6.55 -14.26
CA TYR A 163 -6.19 7.74 -14.85
C TYR A 163 -4.69 7.54 -15.03
N SER A 164 -4.23 7.38 -16.28
CA SER A 164 -2.87 6.92 -16.61
C SER A 164 -1.72 7.85 -16.17
N SER A 165 -2.03 9.04 -15.66
CA SER A 165 -1.04 9.95 -15.08
C SER A 165 -1.21 10.13 -13.56
N SER A 166 -2.08 9.36 -12.92
CA SER A 166 -2.28 9.40 -11.47
C SER A 166 -1.15 8.72 -10.73
N LEU A 167 -1.00 9.04 -9.44
CA LEU A 167 -0.02 8.38 -8.59
C LEU A 167 -0.40 6.91 -8.36
N MET A 168 -1.71 6.65 -8.23
CA MET A 168 -2.21 5.30 -7.96
C MET A 168 -2.10 4.37 -9.18
N TRP A 169 -2.32 4.90 -10.40
CA TRP A 169 -2.07 4.15 -11.64
C TRP A 169 -0.59 3.80 -11.77
N ASN A 170 0.31 4.74 -11.48
CA ASN A 170 1.75 4.47 -11.56
C ASN A 170 2.18 3.35 -10.61
N TYR A 171 1.64 3.33 -9.38
CA TYR A 171 1.93 2.24 -8.45
C TYR A 171 1.34 0.91 -8.94
N HIS A 172 0.08 0.88 -9.39
CA HIS A 172 -0.55 -0.34 -9.94
C HIS A 172 0.23 -0.90 -11.13
N LYS A 173 0.67 -0.02 -12.02
CA LYS A 173 1.48 -0.38 -13.20
C LYS A 173 2.76 -1.11 -12.80
N GLU A 174 3.46 -0.66 -11.76
CA GLU A 174 4.74 -1.27 -11.34
C GLU A 174 4.58 -2.68 -10.74
N ILE A 175 3.46 -2.97 -10.08
CA ILE A 175 3.17 -4.30 -9.51
C ILE A 175 2.57 -5.27 -10.54
N ASN A 176 2.13 -4.78 -11.69
CA ASN A 176 1.42 -5.57 -12.69
C ASN A 176 2.40 -6.38 -13.58
N GLU A 177 2.38 -7.69 -13.42
CA GLU A 177 3.21 -8.63 -14.22
C GLU A 177 2.89 -8.66 -15.71
N ASN A 178 1.73 -8.14 -16.13
CA ASN A 178 1.32 -8.09 -17.54
C ASN A 178 1.69 -6.76 -18.20
N TYR A 179 2.21 -5.80 -17.45
CA TYR A 179 2.64 -4.51 -17.99
C TYR A 179 4.11 -4.57 -18.36
N SER A 180 4.42 -4.60 -19.66
CA SER A 180 5.81 -4.66 -20.13
C SER A 180 6.63 -3.47 -19.62
N GLY A 181 7.78 -3.78 -19.00
CA GLY A 181 8.65 -2.80 -18.36
C GLY A 181 8.19 -2.32 -16.98
N SER A 182 7.20 -2.97 -16.36
CA SER A 182 6.99 -2.86 -14.92
C SER A 182 8.07 -3.63 -14.16
N LEU A 183 8.31 -3.24 -12.90
CA LEU A 183 9.20 -3.98 -12.02
C LEU A 183 8.81 -5.45 -11.87
N MET A 184 7.51 -5.74 -11.75
CA MET A 184 7.05 -7.12 -11.58
C MET A 184 7.15 -7.93 -12.88
N TRP A 185 6.92 -7.30 -14.04
CA TRP A 185 7.13 -7.95 -15.34
C TRP A 185 8.61 -8.28 -15.55
N GLU A 186 9.52 -7.34 -15.26
CA GLU A 186 10.97 -7.59 -15.38
C GLU A 186 11.38 -8.77 -14.48
N TYR A 187 10.95 -8.77 -13.21
CA TYR A 187 11.23 -9.86 -12.28
C TYR A 187 10.65 -11.21 -12.75
N SER A 188 9.39 -11.23 -13.19
CA SER A 188 8.73 -12.43 -13.71
C SER A 188 9.44 -12.99 -14.94
N SER A 189 9.82 -12.12 -15.88
CA SER A 189 10.47 -12.52 -17.13
C SER A 189 11.80 -13.23 -16.88
N GLU A 190 12.61 -12.76 -15.92
CA GLU A 190 13.91 -13.33 -15.61
C GLU A 190 13.85 -14.69 -14.89
N THR A 191 12.76 -14.93 -14.15
CA THR A 191 12.52 -16.17 -13.41
C THR A 191 11.74 -17.23 -14.20
N ASN A 192 11.26 -16.89 -15.40
CA ASN A 192 10.46 -17.77 -16.25
C ASN A 192 11.33 -18.45 -17.33
N PRO A 193 11.44 -19.80 -17.34
CA PRO A 193 12.24 -20.51 -18.33
C PRO A 193 11.64 -20.47 -19.74
N ASN A 194 10.41 -19.97 -19.93
CA ASN A 194 9.81 -19.82 -21.26
C ASN A 194 10.14 -18.47 -21.90
N TYR A 195 10.77 -17.56 -21.18
CA TYR A 195 11.13 -16.25 -21.70
C TYR A 195 12.52 -16.30 -22.32
N SER A 196 12.59 -16.29 -23.65
CA SER A 196 13.87 -16.41 -24.36
C SER A 196 14.85 -15.32 -23.94
N GLY A 197 16.05 -15.74 -23.54
CA GLY A 197 17.12 -14.84 -23.08
C GLY A 197 16.98 -14.39 -21.63
N SER A 198 16.04 -14.93 -20.86
CA SER A 198 16.04 -14.78 -19.41
C SER A 198 17.15 -15.61 -18.76
N THR A 199 17.54 -15.21 -17.55
CA THR A 199 18.47 -15.98 -16.71
C THR A 199 17.98 -17.41 -16.52
N MET A 200 16.69 -17.62 -16.21
CA MET A 200 16.14 -18.97 -16.03
C MET A 200 16.11 -19.81 -17.31
N TRP A 201 15.85 -19.19 -18.47
CA TRP A 201 15.87 -19.86 -19.77
C TRP A 201 17.27 -20.35 -20.14
N GLU A 202 18.31 -19.54 -19.89
CA GLU A 202 19.70 -19.94 -20.14
C GLU A 202 20.09 -21.14 -19.29
N LEU A 203 19.81 -21.09 -17.99
CA LEU A 203 20.11 -22.20 -17.07
C LEU A 203 19.34 -23.48 -17.43
N HIS A 204 18.09 -23.35 -17.87
CA HIS A 204 17.28 -24.48 -18.33
C HIS A 204 17.95 -25.19 -19.51
N ASN A 205 18.32 -24.42 -20.53
CA ASN A 205 18.89 -24.96 -21.76
C ASN A 205 20.27 -25.57 -21.53
N GLU A 206 21.13 -24.91 -20.74
CA GLU A 206 22.47 -25.43 -20.44
C GLU A 206 22.42 -26.74 -19.64
N SER A 207 21.41 -26.89 -18.79
CA SER A 207 21.14 -28.10 -18.01
C SER A 207 20.43 -29.21 -18.80
N ASN A 208 19.94 -28.94 -20.01
CA ASN A 208 19.18 -29.89 -20.81
C ASN A 208 20.07 -30.63 -21.82
N ALA A 209 20.26 -31.94 -21.63
CA ALA A 209 21.10 -32.75 -22.51
C ALA A 209 20.56 -32.94 -23.94
N ASN A 210 19.29 -32.58 -24.18
CA ASN A 210 18.67 -32.62 -25.50
C ASN A 210 18.68 -31.26 -26.20
N TYR A 211 19.08 -30.19 -25.51
CA TYR A 211 19.23 -28.87 -26.13
C TYR A 211 20.56 -28.80 -26.88
N SER A 212 20.50 -28.63 -28.19
CA SER A 212 21.69 -28.67 -29.05
C SER A 212 22.71 -27.61 -28.62
N GLY A 213 23.94 -28.06 -28.36
CA GLY A 213 25.05 -27.17 -28.03
C GLY A 213 25.17 -26.82 -26.54
N SER A 214 24.21 -27.19 -25.68
CA SER A 214 24.32 -27.01 -24.24
C SER A 214 25.50 -27.76 -23.64
N VAL A 215 25.95 -27.37 -22.45
CA VAL A 215 26.98 -28.09 -21.69
C VAL A 215 26.59 -29.56 -21.48
N MET A 216 25.33 -29.84 -21.10
CA MET A 216 24.87 -31.23 -20.93
C MET A 216 24.79 -32.01 -22.24
N ASN A 217 24.45 -31.35 -23.36
CA ASN A 217 24.48 -31.99 -24.67
C ASN A 217 25.91 -32.31 -25.13
N GLN A 218 26.84 -31.38 -24.93
CA GLN A 218 28.26 -31.59 -25.23
C GLN A 218 28.86 -32.73 -24.40
N TYR A 219 28.50 -32.81 -23.11
CA TYR A 219 28.88 -33.94 -22.25
C TYR A 219 28.29 -35.26 -22.76
N LYS A 220 26.98 -35.30 -23.05
CA LYS A 220 26.30 -36.50 -23.58
C LYS A 220 26.92 -37.03 -24.88
N LEU A 221 27.41 -36.14 -25.75
CA LEU A 221 28.07 -36.49 -27.01
C LEU A 221 29.56 -36.87 -26.85
N GLY A 222 30.13 -36.79 -25.63
CA GLY A 222 31.54 -37.06 -25.36
C GLY A 222 32.49 -35.92 -25.72
N ASN A 223 31.97 -34.73 -26.05
CA ASN A 223 32.78 -33.55 -26.39
C ASN A 223 33.37 -32.85 -25.16
N LEU A 224 32.83 -33.11 -23.96
CA LEU A 224 33.34 -32.64 -22.68
C LEU A 224 33.61 -33.82 -21.76
N SER A 225 34.70 -33.76 -20.99
CA SER A 225 34.88 -34.68 -19.86
C SER A 225 33.88 -34.34 -18.74
N ARG A 226 33.60 -35.32 -17.86
CA ARG A 226 32.74 -35.10 -16.67
C ARG A 226 33.22 -33.91 -15.84
N GLN A 227 34.53 -33.84 -15.57
CA GLN A 227 35.12 -32.75 -14.78
C GLN A 227 34.92 -31.38 -15.44
N GLN A 228 35.04 -31.29 -16.78
CA GLN A 228 34.83 -30.04 -17.51
C GLN A 228 33.36 -29.62 -17.51
N ALA A 229 32.45 -30.57 -17.74
CA ALA A 229 31.01 -30.32 -17.72
C ALA A 229 30.53 -29.89 -16.32
N GLU A 230 31.01 -30.58 -15.27
CA GLU A 230 30.71 -30.25 -13.87
C GLU A 230 31.22 -28.85 -13.50
N ALA A 231 32.47 -28.51 -13.84
CA ALA A 231 33.01 -27.19 -13.59
C ALA A 231 32.18 -26.08 -14.26
N ARG A 232 31.82 -26.26 -15.54
CA ARG A 232 31.01 -25.29 -16.29
C ARG A 232 29.59 -25.15 -15.72
N MET A 233 28.92 -26.27 -15.41
CA MET A 233 27.58 -26.21 -14.82
C MET A 233 27.58 -25.62 -13.43
N ASN A 234 28.60 -25.91 -12.61
CA ASN A 234 28.74 -25.29 -11.30
C ASN A 234 28.89 -23.77 -11.42
N GLU A 235 29.73 -23.30 -12.35
CA GLU A 235 29.88 -21.87 -12.61
C GLU A 235 28.57 -21.23 -13.07
N LEU A 236 27.90 -21.82 -14.07
CA LEU A 236 26.63 -21.32 -14.61
C LEU A 236 25.53 -21.26 -13.54
N LEU A 237 25.32 -22.33 -12.78
CA LEU A 237 24.26 -22.38 -11.76
C LEU A 237 24.54 -21.42 -10.60
N VAL A 238 25.79 -21.30 -10.15
CA VAL A 238 26.17 -20.37 -9.08
C VAL A 238 26.03 -18.92 -9.53
N GLN A 239 26.50 -18.60 -10.73
CA GLN A 239 26.40 -17.24 -11.26
C GLN A 239 24.94 -16.88 -11.56
N GLY A 240 24.17 -17.79 -12.17
CA GLY A 240 22.76 -17.61 -12.43
C GLY A 240 21.93 -17.44 -11.15
N GLU A 241 22.21 -18.20 -10.08
CA GLU A 241 21.56 -17.99 -8.79
C GLU A 241 21.83 -16.58 -8.22
N LYS A 242 23.08 -16.11 -8.34
CA LYS A 242 23.47 -14.77 -7.92
C LYS A 242 22.77 -13.68 -8.75
N ASP A 243 22.64 -13.89 -10.05
CA ASP A 243 21.95 -12.95 -10.94
C ASP A 243 20.45 -12.90 -10.62
N LEU A 244 19.80 -14.06 -10.40
CA LEU A 244 18.41 -14.14 -9.95
C LEU A 244 18.19 -13.47 -8.58
N GLU A 245 19.14 -13.62 -7.65
CA GLU A 245 19.10 -12.92 -6.36
C GLU A 245 19.22 -11.40 -6.53
N ALA A 246 20.11 -10.93 -7.40
CA ALA A 246 20.26 -9.51 -7.71
C ALA A 246 19.02 -8.92 -8.38
N ILE A 247 18.41 -9.65 -9.32
CA ILE A 247 17.15 -9.27 -9.99
C ILE A 247 16.03 -9.13 -8.96
N ARG A 248 15.84 -10.13 -8.10
CA ARG A 248 14.86 -10.07 -7.01
C ARG A 248 15.11 -8.87 -6.10
N GLY A 249 16.36 -8.68 -5.66
CA GLY A 249 16.73 -7.56 -4.79
C GLY A 249 16.43 -6.20 -5.42
N ALA A 250 16.73 -6.03 -6.71
CA ALA A 250 16.43 -4.80 -7.45
C ALA A 250 14.92 -4.56 -7.58
N ALA A 251 14.15 -5.60 -7.91
CA ALA A 251 12.69 -5.53 -8.00
C ALA A 251 12.06 -5.12 -6.67
N LEU A 252 12.41 -5.80 -5.57
CA LEU A 252 11.89 -5.48 -4.23
C LEU A 252 12.28 -4.07 -3.77
N ALA A 253 13.50 -3.63 -4.04
CA ALA A 253 13.94 -2.27 -3.72
C ALA A 253 13.17 -1.23 -4.55
N GLY A 254 12.90 -1.51 -5.83
CA GLY A 254 12.08 -0.68 -6.70
C GLY A 254 10.64 -0.57 -6.20
N LEU A 255 10.01 -1.71 -5.90
CA LEU A 255 8.63 -1.80 -5.41
C LEU A 255 8.46 -1.06 -4.09
N SER A 256 9.38 -1.27 -3.15
CA SER A 256 9.39 -0.55 -1.87
C SER A 256 9.52 0.95 -2.06
N ARG A 257 10.35 1.41 -3.01
CA ARG A 257 10.49 2.84 -3.31
C ARG A 257 9.20 3.41 -3.90
N THR A 258 8.62 2.73 -4.90
CA THR A 258 7.35 3.13 -5.52
C THR A 258 6.24 3.24 -4.48
N GLN A 259 6.12 2.25 -3.60
CA GLN A 259 5.16 2.28 -2.50
C GLN A 259 5.38 3.49 -1.58
N GLN A 260 6.60 3.66 -1.05
CA GLN A 260 6.91 4.73 -0.09
C GLN A 260 6.67 6.12 -0.69
N GLU A 261 7.14 6.37 -1.92
CA GLU A 261 6.92 7.65 -2.59
C GLU A 261 5.44 7.91 -2.87
N THR A 262 4.69 6.89 -3.29
CA THR A 262 3.27 7.01 -3.61
C THR A 262 2.46 7.33 -2.35
N VAL A 263 2.69 6.56 -1.28
CA VAL A 263 2.07 6.78 0.04
C VAL A 263 2.38 8.18 0.54
N GLN A 264 3.64 8.60 0.50
CA GLN A 264 4.04 9.93 0.96
C GLN A 264 3.36 11.05 0.16
N LYS A 265 3.42 10.99 -1.18
CA LYS A 265 2.87 12.02 -2.06
C LYS A 265 1.35 12.13 -1.92
N LEU A 266 0.64 11.00 -1.87
CA LEU A 266 -0.81 10.99 -1.74
C LEU A 266 -1.29 11.42 -0.36
N THR A 267 -0.59 11.00 0.71
CA THR A 267 -0.90 11.46 2.08
C THR A 267 -0.68 12.97 2.20
N ALA A 268 0.42 13.50 1.68
CA ALA A 268 0.69 14.92 1.67
C ALA A 268 -0.35 15.71 0.83
N LEU A 269 -0.78 15.15 -0.31
CA LEU A 269 -1.82 15.76 -1.13
C LEU A 269 -3.18 15.78 -0.41
N ARG A 270 -3.56 14.70 0.27
CA ARG A 270 -4.75 14.63 1.12
C ARG A 270 -4.73 15.72 2.20
N ASP A 271 -3.64 15.81 2.95
CA ASP A 271 -3.51 16.76 4.06
C ASP A 271 -3.50 18.22 3.58
N SER A 272 -2.85 18.48 2.45
CA SER A 272 -2.88 19.79 1.77
C SER A 272 -4.30 20.13 1.30
N THR A 273 -5.00 19.17 0.71
CA THR A 273 -6.38 19.31 0.23
C THR A 273 -7.31 19.72 1.35
N VAL A 274 -7.21 19.05 2.49
CA VAL A 274 -7.97 19.34 3.71
C VAL A 274 -7.67 20.73 4.24
N SER A 275 -6.38 21.08 4.33
CA SER A 275 -5.96 22.40 4.81
C SER A 275 -6.51 23.52 3.93
N ARG A 276 -6.50 23.34 2.61
CA ARG A 276 -7.06 24.28 1.63
C ARG A 276 -8.59 24.38 1.74
N ILE A 277 -9.29 23.27 1.94
CA ILE A 277 -10.75 23.24 2.15
C ILE A 277 -11.12 23.99 3.44
N LEU A 278 -10.44 23.70 4.56
CA LEU A 278 -10.70 24.37 5.84
C LEU A 278 -10.40 25.87 5.76
N LYS A 279 -9.34 26.26 5.04
CA LYS A 279 -9.03 27.66 4.78
C LYS A 279 -10.12 28.34 3.97
N GLN A 280 -10.58 27.70 2.87
CA GLN A 280 -11.66 28.23 2.05
C GLN A 280 -12.94 28.40 2.87
N ARG A 281 -13.30 27.39 3.69
CA ARG A 281 -14.44 27.46 4.61
C ARG A 281 -14.35 28.68 5.53
N ALA A 282 -13.19 28.88 6.16
CA ALA A 282 -12.98 29.99 7.08
C ALA A 282 -13.13 31.35 6.38
N GLN A 283 -12.55 31.50 5.18
CA GLN A 283 -12.67 32.70 4.36
C GLN A 283 -14.13 32.98 3.97
N SER A 284 -14.85 31.95 3.50
CA SER A 284 -16.26 32.08 3.14
C SER A 284 -17.12 32.52 4.34
N LEU A 285 -16.90 31.95 5.52
CA LEU A 285 -17.60 32.35 6.74
C LEU A 285 -17.26 33.79 7.17
N GLU A 286 -15.99 34.19 7.08
CA GLU A 286 -15.57 35.56 7.38
C GLU A 286 -16.30 36.58 6.49
N GLU A 287 -16.39 36.33 5.19
CA GLU A 287 -17.09 37.20 4.24
C GLU A 287 -18.60 37.29 4.54
N ILE A 288 -19.25 36.15 4.78
CA ILE A 288 -20.69 36.10 5.11
C ILE A 288 -20.95 36.83 6.43
N MET A 289 -20.14 36.58 7.46
CA MET A 289 -20.27 37.24 8.76
C MET A 289 -19.98 38.75 8.67
N ALA A 290 -19.05 39.18 7.81
CA ALA A 290 -18.78 40.59 7.57
C ALA A 290 -20.01 41.32 6.98
N VAL A 291 -20.70 40.72 6.01
CA VAL A 291 -21.95 41.27 5.45
C VAL A 291 -23.04 41.32 6.51
N ARG A 292 -23.20 40.24 7.28
CA ARG A 292 -24.19 40.17 8.36
C ARG A 292 -23.97 41.26 9.41
N LYS A 293 -22.73 41.40 9.87
CA LYS A 293 -22.33 42.39 10.87
C LYS A 293 -22.51 43.83 10.37
N ARG A 294 -22.16 44.08 9.11
CA ARG A 294 -22.29 45.40 8.47
C ARG A 294 -23.75 45.87 8.41
N HIS A 295 -24.67 44.98 8.03
CA HIS A 295 -26.07 45.36 7.75
C HIS A 295 -27.04 45.10 8.90
N PHE A 296 -26.79 44.09 9.72
CA PHE A 296 -27.76 43.59 10.71
C PHE A 296 -27.18 43.47 12.12
N GLY A 297 -25.86 43.50 12.27
CA GLY A 297 -25.15 43.40 13.55
C GLY A 297 -25.10 41.98 14.13
N GLY A 298 -24.13 41.74 15.01
CA GLY A 298 -23.89 40.44 15.64
C GLY A 298 -23.31 39.37 14.70
N GLU A 299 -22.86 38.26 15.30
CA GLU A 299 -22.31 37.09 14.61
C GLU A 299 -23.17 35.86 14.92
N ILE A 300 -23.09 34.84 14.07
CA ILE A 300 -23.74 33.55 14.30
C ILE A 300 -22.68 32.57 14.78
N ALA A 301 -22.98 31.81 15.84
CA ALA A 301 -22.11 30.73 16.28
C ALA A 301 -22.12 29.60 15.25
N VAL A 302 -20.95 29.26 14.71
CA VAL A 302 -20.77 28.19 13.73
C VAL A 302 -19.97 27.06 14.37
N LYS A 303 -20.44 25.83 14.22
CA LYS A 303 -19.72 24.64 14.67
C LYS A 303 -18.36 24.53 13.94
N PRO A 304 -17.25 24.27 14.64
CA PRO A 304 -15.97 24.01 13.98
C PRO A 304 -16.05 22.73 13.14
N LEU A 305 -15.40 22.74 11.98
CA LEU A 305 -15.19 21.56 11.15
C LEU A 305 -13.78 21.04 11.35
N ALA A 306 -13.64 19.73 11.53
CA ALA A 306 -12.37 19.03 11.58
C ALA A 306 -12.47 17.75 10.74
N PHE A 307 -11.39 17.40 10.06
CA PHE A 307 -11.26 16.15 9.32
C PHE A 307 -10.27 15.25 10.04
N GLY A 308 -10.60 13.97 10.23
CA GLY A 308 -9.68 12.96 10.74
C GLY A 308 -9.50 11.81 9.76
N PHE A 309 -8.24 11.41 9.54
CA PHE A 309 -7.87 10.33 8.62
C PHE A 309 -7.27 9.11 9.32
N GLY A 310 -6.72 9.31 10.51
CA GLY A 310 -6.29 8.24 11.40
C GLY A 310 -7.30 8.01 12.51
N ILE A 311 -7.45 6.76 12.93
CA ILE A 311 -8.29 6.44 14.07
C ILE A 311 -7.62 6.98 15.33
N GLN A 312 -8.26 7.94 15.98
CA GLN A 312 -7.88 8.45 17.28
C GLN A 312 -8.70 7.77 18.37
N VAL A 313 -8.15 7.71 19.57
CA VAL A 313 -8.88 7.28 20.77
C VAL A 313 -8.74 8.38 21.79
N VAL A 314 -9.88 8.83 22.33
CA VAL A 314 -9.96 9.83 23.40
C VAL A 314 -10.61 9.15 24.59
N ILE A 315 -9.95 9.18 25.75
CA ILE A 315 -10.43 8.53 26.97
C ILE A 315 -10.59 9.60 28.04
N ASP A 316 -11.82 9.79 28.53
CA ASP A 316 -12.18 10.82 29.51
C ASP A 316 -11.74 12.24 29.08
N GLY A 317 -11.88 12.54 27.79
CA GLY A 317 -11.48 13.81 27.19
C GLY A 317 -9.99 13.92 26.83
N GLU A 318 -9.16 12.93 27.22
CA GLU A 318 -7.71 12.93 26.95
C GLU A 318 -7.37 12.12 25.69
N PRO A 319 -6.78 12.73 24.64
CA PRO A 319 -6.30 12.01 23.47
C PRO A 319 -5.22 10.99 23.84
N GLN A 320 -5.30 9.80 23.25
CA GLN A 320 -4.33 8.72 23.45
C GLN A 320 -3.42 8.59 22.23
N THR A 321 -2.14 8.37 22.49
CA THR A 321 -1.12 8.11 21.47
C THR A 321 -0.61 6.68 21.63
N TYR A 322 -0.46 5.97 20.52
CA TYR A 322 -0.01 4.58 20.51
C TYR A 322 1.17 4.41 19.55
N GLU A 323 2.13 3.55 19.91
CA GLU A 323 3.23 3.18 19.01
C GLU A 323 2.71 2.44 17.76
N GLN A 324 1.80 1.49 17.95
CA GLN A 324 1.00 0.91 16.89
C GLN A 324 -0.35 1.65 16.84
N PRO A 325 -0.64 2.43 15.77
CA PRO A 325 -1.90 3.13 15.65
C PRO A 325 -3.10 2.17 15.66
N PRO A 326 -4.28 2.63 16.11
CA PRO A 326 -5.50 1.86 15.98
C PRO A 326 -5.82 1.59 14.51
N VAL A 327 -6.45 0.45 14.23
CA VAL A 327 -6.78 0.00 12.88
C VAL A 327 -8.25 -0.36 12.79
N ASN A 328 -8.86 -0.17 11.63
CA ASN A 328 -10.20 -0.70 11.35
C ASN A 328 -10.03 -2.05 10.64
N LYS A 329 -10.61 -3.11 11.21
CA LYS A 329 -10.68 -4.44 10.60
C LYS A 329 -12.13 -4.86 10.55
N ASP A 330 -12.66 -5.04 9.34
CA ASP A 330 -14.03 -5.50 9.08
C ASP A 330 -15.12 -4.71 9.84
N GLY A 331 -14.93 -3.38 9.96
CA GLY A 331 -15.84 -2.50 10.70
C GLY A 331 -15.60 -2.43 12.21
N SER A 332 -14.67 -3.24 12.74
CA SER A 332 -14.26 -3.23 14.14
C SER A 332 -12.95 -2.46 14.32
N ILE A 333 -12.96 -1.48 15.22
CA ILE A 333 -11.76 -0.71 15.56
C ILE A 333 -10.94 -1.52 16.57
N LEU A 334 -9.71 -1.84 16.18
CA LEU A 334 -8.76 -2.54 17.02
C LEU A 334 -7.70 -1.56 17.54
N VAL A 335 -7.37 -1.70 18.82
CA VAL A 335 -6.37 -0.88 19.52
C VAL A 335 -5.31 -1.76 20.17
N PRO A 336 -4.10 -1.26 20.46
CA PRO A 336 -3.09 -2.03 21.16
C PRO A 336 -3.58 -2.49 22.53
N MET A 337 -3.57 -3.80 22.73
CA MET A 337 -4.15 -4.47 23.89
C MET A 337 -3.65 -3.89 25.21
N ARG A 338 -2.33 -3.82 25.40
CA ARG A 338 -1.75 -3.39 26.68
C ARG A 338 -2.19 -1.97 27.05
N ALA A 339 -2.07 -1.05 26.10
CA ALA A 339 -2.34 0.36 26.32
C ALA A 339 -3.81 0.61 26.70
N ILE A 340 -4.77 -0.03 26.03
CA ILE A 340 -6.20 0.19 26.33
C ILE A 340 -6.58 -0.38 27.71
N PHE A 341 -6.11 -1.57 28.05
CA PHE A 341 -6.44 -2.23 29.31
C PHE A 341 -5.84 -1.50 30.52
N GLU A 342 -4.58 -1.10 30.44
CA GLU A 342 -3.91 -0.34 31.50
C GLU A 342 -4.59 1.02 31.70
N ARG A 343 -4.91 1.73 30.61
CA ARG A 343 -5.57 3.04 30.68
C ARG A 343 -6.98 2.96 31.31
N LEU A 344 -7.67 1.84 31.11
CA LEU A 344 -8.97 1.55 31.74
C LEU A 344 -8.87 0.96 33.15
N GLY A 345 -7.66 0.83 33.70
CA GLY A 345 -7.39 0.40 35.08
C GLY A 345 -7.44 -1.10 35.31
N ALA A 346 -7.23 -1.91 34.25
CA ALA A 346 -7.15 -3.36 34.36
C ALA A 346 -5.69 -3.84 34.51
N VAL A 347 -5.50 -4.90 35.29
CA VAL A 347 -4.22 -5.62 35.41
C VAL A 347 -4.19 -6.78 34.42
N LEU A 348 -3.13 -6.85 33.62
CA LEU A 348 -2.98 -7.84 32.55
C LEU A 348 -2.05 -8.98 32.95
N THR A 349 -2.45 -10.19 32.61
CA THR A 349 -1.60 -11.39 32.65
C THR A 349 -1.59 -12.04 31.27
N TRP A 350 -0.41 -12.13 30.66
CA TRP A 350 -0.22 -12.78 29.36
C TRP A 350 0.23 -14.22 29.54
N ASN A 351 -0.40 -15.15 28.80
CA ASN A 351 0.02 -16.54 28.69
C ASN A 351 0.53 -16.81 27.27
N ALA A 352 1.86 -16.95 27.14
CA ALA A 352 2.51 -17.16 25.86
C ALA A 352 2.22 -18.54 25.25
N GLN A 353 2.03 -19.58 26.07
CA GLN A 353 1.78 -20.95 25.59
C GLN A 353 0.40 -21.06 24.94
N GLU A 354 -0.59 -20.41 25.54
CA GLU A 354 -1.96 -20.39 25.02
C GLU A 354 -2.22 -19.27 24.01
N ARG A 355 -1.29 -18.33 23.86
CA ARG A 355 -1.51 -17.06 23.14
C ARG A 355 -2.78 -16.37 23.64
N SER A 356 -2.90 -16.24 24.96
CA SER A 356 -4.08 -15.69 25.64
C SER A 356 -3.72 -14.61 26.65
N VAL A 357 -4.68 -13.75 26.93
CA VAL A 357 -4.59 -12.68 27.93
C VAL A 357 -5.75 -12.80 28.91
N THR A 358 -5.46 -12.58 30.18
CA THR A 358 -6.45 -12.37 31.22
C THR A 358 -6.28 -10.97 31.77
N ALA A 359 -7.34 -10.17 31.75
CA ALA A 359 -7.37 -8.82 32.29
C ALA A 359 -8.35 -8.76 33.47
N VAL A 360 -7.92 -8.18 34.59
CA VAL A 360 -8.73 -8.09 35.80
C VAL A 360 -8.89 -6.63 36.23
N LYS A 361 -10.13 -6.18 36.41
CA LYS A 361 -10.47 -4.87 36.97
C LYS A 361 -11.57 -5.04 38.02
N LYS A 362 -11.24 -4.83 39.30
CA LYS A 362 -12.16 -5.10 40.42
C LYS A 362 -12.67 -6.55 40.35
N GLU A 363 -13.98 -6.75 40.25
CA GLU A 363 -14.63 -8.06 40.15
C GLU A 363 -14.75 -8.57 38.70
N THR A 364 -14.41 -7.73 37.71
CA THR A 364 -14.48 -8.10 36.30
C THR A 364 -13.20 -8.79 35.86
N THR A 365 -13.33 -10.00 35.32
CA THR A 365 -12.28 -10.76 34.65
C THR A 365 -12.63 -10.95 33.18
N VAL A 366 -11.77 -10.46 32.30
CA VAL A 366 -11.87 -10.63 30.84
C VAL A 366 -10.79 -11.60 30.40
N TYR A 367 -11.17 -12.67 29.69
CA TYR A 367 -10.25 -13.60 29.05
C TYR A 367 -10.40 -13.51 27.55
N LEU A 368 -9.28 -13.31 26.85
CA LEU A 368 -9.20 -13.30 25.39
C LEU A 368 -8.09 -14.22 24.94
N LYS A 369 -8.34 -14.96 23.85
CA LYS A 369 -7.34 -15.74 23.16
C LYS A 369 -7.17 -15.18 21.76
N LEU A 370 -5.93 -15.07 21.29
CA LEU A 370 -5.65 -14.62 19.93
C LEU A 370 -6.33 -15.55 18.93
N ASP A 371 -6.81 -14.96 17.84
CA ASP A 371 -7.46 -15.63 16.72
C ASP A 371 -8.75 -16.38 17.12
N SER A 372 -9.30 -16.11 18.32
CA SER A 372 -10.56 -16.66 18.82
C SER A 372 -11.68 -15.61 18.87
N THR A 373 -12.86 -15.99 18.41
CA THR A 373 -14.09 -15.16 18.45
C THR A 373 -14.91 -15.39 19.72
N GLU A 374 -14.44 -16.20 20.66
CA GLU A 374 -15.17 -16.58 21.88
C GLU A 374 -14.44 -16.13 23.16
N PRO A 375 -14.22 -14.83 23.40
CA PRO A 375 -13.70 -14.37 24.67
C PRO A 375 -14.75 -14.53 25.78
N THR A 376 -14.30 -14.49 27.03
CA THR A 376 -15.21 -14.53 28.19
C THR A 376 -15.09 -13.29 29.06
N VAL A 377 -16.22 -12.87 29.62
CA VAL A 377 -16.30 -11.85 30.67
C VAL A 377 -16.95 -12.51 31.87
N ASN A 378 -16.24 -12.57 33.00
CA ASN A 378 -16.63 -13.28 34.21
C ASN A 378 -17.01 -14.75 33.93
N GLY A 379 -16.23 -15.43 33.08
CA GLY A 379 -16.45 -16.82 32.69
C GLY A 379 -17.61 -17.06 31.72
N THR A 380 -18.35 -16.02 31.32
CA THR A 380 -19.43 -16.13 30.33
C THR A 380 -18.92 -15.72 28.95
N VAL A 381 -19.14 -16.56 27.94
CA VAL A 381 -18.75 -16.26 26.54
C VAL A 381 -19.50 -15.03 26.04
N LYS A 382 -18.76 -14.12 25.41
CA LYS A 382 -19.27 -12.91 24.77
C LYS A 382 -18.67 -12.85 23.35
N PRO A 383 -19.39 -13.32 22.33
CA PRO A 383 -18.81 -13.50 21.00
C PRO A 383 -18.35 -12.18 20.37
N LEU A 384 -17.28 -12.28 19.58
CA LEU A 384 -16.71 -11.19 18.78
C LEU A 384 -16.92 -11.47 17.29
N GLU A 385 -17.21 -10.43 16.52
CA GLU A 385 -17.18 -10.50 15.06
C GLU A 385 -15.73 -10.54 14.53
N VAL A 386 -14.84 -9.77 15.17
CA VAL A 386 -13.42 -9.69 14.82
C VAL A 386 -12.58 -10.09 16.04
N PRO A 387 -11.77 -11.17 15.95
CA PRO A 387 -11.00 -11.65 17.09
C PRO A 387 -9.83 -10.70 17.43
N ALA A 388 -9.27 -10.88 18.62
CA ALA A 388 -7.96 -10.31 18.94
C ALA A 388 -6.90 -10.93 18.00
N GLN A 389 -6.06 -10.10 17.40
CA GLN A 389 -5.13 -10.56 16.35
C GLN A 389 -3.79 -9.80 16.41
N LEU A 390 -2.77 -10.34 15.75
CA LEU A 390 -1.49 -9.69 15.59
C LEU A 390 -1.50 -8.77 14.37
N VAL A 391 -1.12 -7.51 14.57
CA VAL A 391 -0.86 -6.54 13.50
C VAL A 391 0.52 -5.95 13.74
N ASN A 392 1.45 -6.11 12.80
CA ASN A 392 2.84 -5.64 12.93
C ASN A 392 3.49 -6.06 14.26
N SER A 393 3.34 -7.33 14.64
CA SER A 393 3.83 -7.90 15.91
C SER A 393 3.21 -7.30 17.19
N ASN A 394 2.17 -6.48 17.08
CA ASN A 394 1.41 -5.95 18.20
C ASN A 394 0.08 -6.69 18.34
N THR A 395 -0.29 -7.06 19.57
CA THR A 395 -1.61 -7.65 19.83
C THR A 395 -2.67 -6.55 19.85
N MET A 396 -3.62 -6.64 18.93
CA MET A 396 -4.71 -5.70 18.74
C MET A 396 -6.03 -6.32 19.20
N VAL A 397 -6.87 -5.54 19.88
CA VAL A 397 -8.15 -5.98 20.45
C VAL A 397 -9.30 -5.03 20.09
N PRO A 398 -10.53 -5.52 19.91
CA PRO A 398 -11.68 -4.67 19.61
C PRO A 398 -11.98 -3.66 20.72
N VAL A 399 -11.81 -2.37 20.44
CA VAL A 399 -11.87 -1.30 21.46
C VAL A 399 -13.22 -1.23 22.17
N ARG A 400 -14.32 -1.48 21.44
CA ARG A 400 -15.67 -1.45 21.98
C ARG A 400 -15.87 -2.55 23.01
N PHE A 401 -15.56 -3.78 22.63
CA PHE A 401 -15.71 -4.95 23.50
C PHE A 401 -14.94 -4.77 24.82
N ILE A 402 -13.68 -4.37 24.74
CA ILE A 402 -12.83 -4.22 25.94
C ILE A 402 -13.34 -3.12 26.85
N SER A 403 -13.64 -1.95 26.27
CA SER A 403 -14.14 -0.80 27.03
C SER A 403 -15.47 -1.11 27.72
N GLU A 404 -16.42 -1.69 27.00
CA GLU A 404 -17.74 -2.05 27.55
C GLU A 404 -17.63 -3.16 28.61
N ALA A 405 -16.80 -4.18 28.37
CA ALA A 405 -16.56 -5.23 29.36
C ALA A 405 -16.00 -4.67 30.69
N LEU A 406 -15.18 -3.62 30.61
CA LEU A 406 -14.60 -2.93 31.77
C LEU A 406 -15.47 -1.78 32.34
N GLY A 407 -16.71 -1.66 31.86
CA GLY A 407 -17.73 -0.75 32.37
C GLY A 407 -17.68 0.68 31.80
N ALA A 408 -16.95 0.92 30.72
CA ALA A 408 -16.91 2.21 30.03
C ALA A 408 -17.94 2.30 28.90
N GLU A 409 -18.34 3.53 28.55
CA GLU A 409 -19.18 3.81 27.39
C GLU A 409 -18.32 4.21 26.20
N VAL A 410 -18.71 3.76 25.00
CA VAL A 410 -17.94 3.99 23.77
C VAL A 410 -18.83 4.62 22.72
N SER A 411 -18.37 5.73 22.14
CA SER A 411 -18.97 6.32 20.95
C SER A 411 -17.93 6.49 19.85
N TRP A 412 -18.40 6.58 18.61
CA TRP A 412 -17.56 6.70 17.43
C TRP A 412 -17.97 7.93 16.63
N ASP A 413 -17.01 8.81 16.35
CA ASP A 413 -17.15 9.91 15.40
C ASP A 413 -16.45 9.51 14.10
N GLY A 414 -17.24 9.14 13.09
CA GLY A 414 -16.72 8.71 11.80
C GLY A 414 -16.10 9.83 10.96
N ALA A 415 -16.45 11.09 11.20
CA ALA A 415 -15.88 12.23 10.47
C ALA A 415 -14.51 12.61 11.06
N ALA A 416 -14.42 12.64 12.39
CA ALA A 416 -13.17 12.88 13.10
C ALA A 416 -12.26 11.63 13.18
N GLN A 417 -12.78 10.46 12.79
CA GLN A 417 -12.14 9.16 13.01
C GLN A 417 -11.77 8.95 14.48
N THR A 418 -12.63 9.35 15.41
CA THR A 418 -12.31 9.34 16.85
C THR A 418 -13.23 8.40 17.62
N VAL A 419 -12.64 7.45 18.33
CA VAL A 419 -13.31 6.66 19.36
C VAL A 419 -13.28 7.48 20.64
N TYR A 420 -14.43 7.84 21.17
CA TYR A 420 -14.55 8.44 22.49
C TYR A 420 -14.93 7.37 23.50
N ILE A 421 -14.17 7.28 24.59
CA ILE A 421 -14.42 6.36 25.71
C ILE A 421 -14.63 7.20 26.96
N GLN A 422 -15.74 6.95 27.64
CA GLN A 422 -16.08 7.59 28.91
C GLN A 422 -16.12 6.52 30.01
N THR A 423 -15.24 6.65 31.00
CA THR A 423 -15.27 5.80 32.18
C THR A 423 -16.35 6.28 33.16
N LYS A 424 -16.93 5.34 33.92
CA LYS A 424 -17.98 5.59 34.92
C LYS A 424 -17.44 5.78 36.32
#